data_AF-A0A1I3DF48-F1
#
_entry.id   AF-A0A1I3DF48-F1
#
_cell.length_a   1.000
_cell.length_b   1.000
_cell.length_c   1.000
_cell.angle_alpha   90.00
_cell.angle_beta   90.00
_cell.angle_gamma   90.00
#
_symmetry.space_group_name_H-M   'P 1'
#
loop_
_entity.id
_entity.type
_entity.pdbx_description
1 polymer ?
#
loop_
_entity_poly.entity_id
_entity_poly.type
_entity_poly.pdbx_seq_one_letter_code
_entity_poly.pdbx_strand_id
1 'polypeptide(L)'
;MKKLFLLSFLVFSCGFFYYPLSNESYNKDKKKEKIENSFRPKKNIYGDTNKNFFQIFLNNLFIGFLLSILGFLSGGLLTILILFWNGYLLSIVYSMAFYSLNITDILYYSKHIPIELFALMLFSNIGYKGFYFYKDFLINRNLTKTYLPKISDFIIPISLLFISSIIESL
;
A
#
# COMPACT_ATOMS: atom_id res chain seq x y z
N MET A 1 13.28 -7.22 12.81
CA MET A 1 12.64 -6.02 12.22
C MET A 1 13.11 -5.76 10.78
N LYS A 2 14.41 -5.52 10.53
CA LYS A 2 14.93 -5.22 9.16
C LYS A 2 14.53 -6.23 8.06
N LYS A 3 14.62 -7.54 8.31
CA LYS A 3 14.29 -8.59 7.32
C LYS A 3 12.81 -8.60 6.93
N LEU A 4 11.91 -8.42 7.90
CA LEU A 4 10.46 -8.42 7.65
C LEU A 4 10.05 -7.19 6.86
N PHE A 5 10.62 -6.03 7.19
CA PHE A 5 10.37 -4.80 6.45
C PHE A 5 10.83 -4.91 5.00
N LEU A 6 12.02 -5.49 4.77
CA LEU A 6 12.51 -5.76 3.41
C LEU A 6 11.58 -6.70 2.63
N LEU A 7 11.07 -7.75 3.29
CA LEU A 7 10.08 -8.64 2.68
C LEU A 7 8.80 -7.87 2.29
N SER A 8 8.28 -7.00 3.16
CA SER A 8 7.13 -6.15 2.84
C SER A 8 7.38 -5.28 1.61
N PHE A 9 8.55 -4.64 1.56
CA PHE A 9 8.94 -3.80 0.44
C PHE A 9 9.04 -4.59 -0.87
N LEU A 10 9.65 -5.79 -0.83
CA LEU A 10 9.77 -6.66 -1.99
C LEU A 10 8.39 -7.13 -2.49
N VAL A 11 7.53 -7.62 -1.60
CA VAL A 11 6.18 -8.09 -1.97
C VAL A 11 5.36 -6.95 -2.59
N PHE A 12 5.39 -5.77 -1.98
CA PHE A 12 4.73 -4.59 -2.52
C PHE A 12 5.28 -4.21 -3.89
N SER A 13 6.60 -4.18 -4.03
CA SER A 13 7.28 -3.85 -5.31
C SER A 13 6.93 -4.87 -6.39
N CYS A 14 6.86 -6.16 -6.07
CA CYS A 14 6.41 -7.19 -7.01
C CYS A 14 5.00 -6.89 -7.52
N GLY A 15 4.07 -6.53 -6.64
CA GLY A 15 2.72 -6.10 -7.04
C GLY A 15 2.75 -4.87 -7.95
N PHE A 16 3.54 -3.86 -7.58
CA PHE A 16 3.66 -2.62 -8.33
C PHE A 16 4.22 -2.83 -9.75
N PHE A 17 5.27 -3.64 -9.90
CA PHE A 17 5.86 -3.91 -11.21
C PHE A 17 5.09 -4.95 -12.03
N TYR A 18 4.19 -5.73 -11.42
CA TYR A 18 3.41 -6.75 -12.13
C TYR A 18 2.45 -6.16 -13.18
N TYR A 19 1.80 -5.04 -12.88
CA TYR A 19 0.85 -4.40 -13.81
C TYR A 19 1.48 -3.94 -15.14
N PRO A 20 2.59 -3.15 -15.16
CA PRO A 20 3.18 -2.69 -16.41
C PRO A 20 3.77 -3.84 -17.23
N LEU A 21 4.32 -4.87 -16.58
CA LEU A 21 4.85 -6.06 -17.25
C LEU A 21 3.75 -6.88 -17.92
N SER A 22 2.61 -7.05 -17.27
CA SER A 22 1.49 -7.83 -17.83
C SER A 22 0.75 -7.10 -18.95
N ASN A 23 0.82 -5.75 -19.00
CA ASN A 23 0.12 -4.92 -19.98
C ASN A 23 1.02 -4.24 -21.01
N GLU A 24 2.25 -4.74 -21.20
CA GLU A 24 3.24 -4.14 -22.10
C GLU A 24 2.75 -4.08 -23.57
N SER A 25 1.93 -5.05 -23.98
CA SER A 25 1.30 -5.09 -25.31
C SER A 25 0.22 -4.03 -25.49
N TYR A 26 -0.60 -3.74 -24.47
CA TYR A 26 -1.69 -2.76 -24.54
C TYR A 26 -1.17 -1.30 -24.52
N ASN A 27 -0.05 -1.05 -23.84
CA ASN A 27 0.56 0.28 -23.75
C ASN A 27 1.24 0.74 -25.07
N LYS A 28 1.66 -0.19 -25.95
CA LYS A 28 2.26 0.18 -27.25
C LYS A 28 1.24 0.78 -28.22
N ASP A 29 0.00 0.29 -28.21
CA ASP A 29 -1.03 0.74 -29.15
C ASP A 29 -1.61 2.11 -28.75
N LYS A 30 -1.84 2.37 -27.45
CA LYS A 30 -2.30 3.68 -26.96
C LYS A 30 -1.27 4.80 -27.05
N LYS A 31 0.02 4.49 -27.09
CA LYS A 31 1.08 5.50 -27.27
C LYS A 31 1.04 6.11 -28.68
N LYS A 32 0.53 5.38 -29.69
CA LYS A 32 0.29 5.89 -31.05
C LYS A 32 -0.91 6.84 -31.12
N GLU A 33 -2.01 6.56 -30.42
CA GLU A 33 -3.18 7.46 -30.31
C GLU A 33 -2.88 8.81 -29.62
N LYS A 34 -1.81 8.88 -28.82
CA LYS A 34 -1.43 10.09 -28.05
C LYS A 34 -0.83 11.20 -28.91
N ILE A 35 -0.31 10.89 -30.11
CA ILE A 35 0.22 11.91 -31.03
C ILE A 35 -0.92 12.65 -31.74
N GLU A 36 -2.07 12.00 -31.99
CA GLU A 36 -3.19 12.61 -32.71
C GLU A 36 -4.14 13.45 -31.84
N ASN A 37 -4.17 13.23 -30.52
CA ASN A 37 -5.19 13.84 -29.63
C ASN A 37 -4.68 14.97 -28.72
N SER A 38 -3.48 15.53 -28.95
CA SER A 38 -2.92 16.62 -28.14
C SER A 38 -3.67 17.96 -28.25
N PHE A 39 -4.75 18.05 -29.03
CA PHE A 39 -5.54 19.27 -29.28
C PHE A 39 -6.96 19.24 -28.71
N ARG A 40 -7.18 18.67 -27.53
CA ARG A 40 -8.44 18.88 -26.80
C ARG A 40 -8.18 19.37 -25.39
N PRO A 41 -8.80 20.51 -24.97
CA PRO A 41 -8.66 20.99 -23.61
C PRO A 41 -9.26 19.97 -22.64
N LYS A 42 -8.46 19.55 -21.65
CA LYS A 42 -8.90 18.63 -20.60
C LYS A 42 -10.02 19.28 -19.79
N LYS A 43 -11.17 18.62 -19.76
CA LYS A 43 -12.26 18.91 -18.83
C LYS A 43 -11.70 18.76 -17.41
N ASN A 44 -11.87 19.80 -16.59
CA ASN A 44 -11.53 19.79 -15.17
C ASN A 44 -12.32 18.69 -14.45
N ILE A 45 -11.71 17.52 -14.29
CA ILE A 45 -12.18 16.47 -13.37
C ILE A 45 -11.51 16.78 -12.03
N TYR A 46 -11.93 17.88 -11.39
CA TYR A 46 -11.67 18.03 -9.96
C TYR A 46 -12.61 17.03 -9.28
N GLY A 47 -12.03 15.89 -8.89
CA GLY A 47 -12.70 14.92 -8.05
C GLY A 47 -13.16 15.59 -6.76
N ASP A 48 -14.36 15.21 -6.33
CA ASP A 48 -15.04 15.63 -5.10
C ASP A 48 -14.04 15.84 -3.94
N THR A 49 -13.68 17.10 -3.66
CA THR A 49 -12.68 17.50 -2.65
C THR A 49 -13.17 17.32 -1.22
N ASN A 50 -14.32 16.69 -1.02
CA ASN A 50 -14.96 16.50 0.27
C ASN A 50 -14.74 15.10 0.87
N LYS A 51 -13.65 14.40 0.50
CA LYS A 51 -13.25 13.23 1.29
C LYS A 51 -12.76 13.70 2.65
N ASN A 52 -13.53 13.39 3.68
CA ASN A 52 -13.18 13.70 5.05
C ASN A 52 -11.87 12.96 5.41
N PHE A 53 -10.86 13.67 5.90
CA PHE A 53 -9.58 13.10 6.33
C PHE A 53 -9.77 11.88 7.24
N PHE A 54 -10.83 11.90 8.05
CA PHE A 54 -11.16 10.84 8.98
C PHE A 54 -11.58 9.56 8.26
N GLN A 55 -12.28 9.67 7.13
CA GLN A 55 -12.67 8.51 6.31
C GLN A 55 -11.44 7.86 5.67
N ILE A 56 -10.51 8.67 5.14
CA ILE A 56 -9.24 8.20 4.58
C ILE A 56 -8.46 7.46 5.67
N PHE A 57 -8.30 8.10 6.83
CA PHE A 57 -7.62 7.53 7.98
C PHE A 57 -8.21 6.19 8.41
N LEU A 58 -9.54 6.12 8.59
CA LEU A 58 -10.20 4.88 9.01
C LEU A 58 -10.07 3.76 7.97
N ASN A 59 -10.13 4.08 6.68
CA ASN A 59 -9.97 3.09 5.63
C ASN A 59 -8.55 2.49 5.65
N ASN A 60 -7.53 3.33 5.74
CA ASN A 60 -6.14 2.88 5.79
C ASN A 60 -5.82 2.16 7.11
N LEU A 61 -6.43 2.61 8.21
CA LEU A 61 -6.32 1.93 9.51
C LEU A 61 -6.95 0.53 9.47
N PHE A 62 -8.10 0.38 8.82
CA PHE A 62 -8.74 -0.91 8.62
C PHE A 62 -7.83 -1.86 7.84
N ILE A 63 -7.23 -1.40 6.72
CA ILE A 63 -6.23 -2.17 5.97
C ILE A 63 -5.02 -2.51 6.85
N GLY A 64 -4.54 -1.57 7.68
CA GLY A 64 -3.49 -1.81 8.65
C GLY A 64 -3.82 -2.91 9.66
N PHE A 65 -5.06 -2.95 10.16
CA PHE A 65 -5.52 -4.02 11.04
C PHE A 65 -5.68 -5.36 10.33
N LEU A 66 -6.12 -5.38 9.07
CA LEU A 66 -6.13 -6.61 8.26
C LEU A 66 -4.70 -7.15 8.07
N LEU A 67 -3.75 -6.28 7.70
CA LEU A 67 -2.34 -6.63 7.52
C LEU A 67 -1.69 -7.20 8.78
N SER A 68 -2.09 -6.71 9.96
CA SER A 68 -1.47 -7.06 11.23
C SER A 68 -2.19 -8.20 11.94
N ILE A 69 -3.48 -8.07 12.27
CA ILE A 69 -4.22 -9.04 13.07
C ILE A 69 -4.57 -10.28 12.25
N LEU A 70 -5.27 -10.12 11.11
CA LEU A 70 -5.60 -11.26 10.25
C LEU A 70 -4.34 -11.80 9.55
N GLY A 71 -3.40 -10.91 9.23
CA GLY A 71 -2.06 -11.29 8.83
C GLY A 71 -1.41 -12.25 9.83
N PHE A 72 -1.39 -11.90 11.11
CA PHE A 72 -0.82 -12.74 12.16
C PHE A 72 -1.54 -14.09 12.25
N LEU A 73 -2.88 -14.09 12.30
CA LEU A 73 -3.70 -15.30 12.41
C LEU A 73 -3.56 -16.24 11.20
N SER A 74 -3.27 -15.70 10.02
CA SER A 74 -3.02 -16.48 8.80
C SER A 74 -1.55 -16.90 8.63
N GLY A 75 -0.70 -16.67 9.64
CA GLY A 75 0.74 -16.95 9.55
C GLY A 75 1.48 -16.05 8.55
N GLY A 76 0.92 -14.89 8.21
CA GLY A 76 1.47 -13.90 7.30
C GLY A 76 0.98 -14.02 5.85
N LEU A 77 0.20 -15.04 5.49
CA LEU A 77 -0.28 -15.23 4.11
C LEU A 77 -1.17 -14.08 3.64
N LEU A 78 -2.14 -13.64 4.46
CA LEU A 78 -2.99 -12.49 4.11
C LEU A 78 -2.18 -11.20 4.00
N THR A 79 -1.13 -11.04 4.81
CA THR A 79 -0.22 -9.89 4.72
C THR A 79 0.43 -9.81 3.34
N ILE A 80 0.91 -10.95 2.80
CA ILE A 80 1.53 -11.02 1.46
C ILE A 80 0.51 -10.62 0.40
N LEU A 81 -0.68 -11.23 0.42
CA LEU A 81 -1.73 -10.98 -0.57
C LEU A 81 -2.17 -9.51 -0.59
N ILE A 82 -2.42 -8.93 0.59
CA ILE A 82 -2.87 -7.54 0.71
C ILE A 82 -1.77 -6.59 0.24
N LEU A 83 -0.50 -6.80 0.60
CA LEU A 83 0.60 -5.94 0.15
C LEU A 83 0.80 -6.02 -1.37
N PHE A 84 0.78 -7.23 -1.93
CA PHE A 84 0.90 -7.43 -3.38
C PHE A 84 -0.25 -6.71 -4.10
N TRP A 85 -1.49 -6.90 -3.64
CA TRP A 85 -2.66 -6.28 -4.24
C TRP A 85 -2.64 -4.74 -4.15
N ASN A 86 -2.20 -4.18 -3.01
CA ASN A 86 -2.04 -2.73 -2.87
C ASN A 86 -0.96 -2.17 -3.81
N GLY A 87 0.17 -2.87 -3.96
CA GLY A 87 1.20 -2.48 -4.94
C GLY A 87 0.64 -2.49 -6.36
N TYR A 88 -0.09 -3.54 -6.72
CA TYR A 88 -0.74 -3.67 -8.02
C TYR A 88 -1.75 -2.56 -8.31
N LEU A 89 -2.65 -2.27 -7.36
CA LEU A 89 -3.63 -1.19 -7.49
C LEU A 89 -2.94 0.18 -7.63
N LEU A 90 -1.89 0.44 -6.85
CA LEU A 90 -1.15 1.69 -6.94
C LEU A 90 -0.52 1.87 -8.33
N SER A 91 0.01 0.79 -8.91
CA SER A 91 0.58 0.81 -10.26
C SER A 91 -0.46 1.12 -11.35
N ILE A 92 -1.67 0.60 -11.21
CA ILE A 92 -2.80 0.95 -12.09
C ILE A 92 -3.10 2.45 -11.98
N VAL A 93 -3.22 2.97 -10.76
CA VAL A 93 -3.50 4.39 -10.50
C VAL A 93 -2.42 5.27 -11.10
N TYR A 94 -1.14 4.99 -10.88
CA TYR A 94 -0.05 5.75 -11.48
C TYR A 94 -0.05 5.65 -12.99
N SER A 95 -0.28 4.47 -13.55
CA SER A 95 -0.33 4.29 -15.01
C SER A 95 -1.42 5.18 -15.62
N MET A 96 -2.63 5.17 -15.05
CA MET A 96 -3.74 6.05 -15.47
C MET A 96 -3.41 7.54 -15.27
N ALA A 97 -2.76 7.89 -14.18
CA ALA A 97 -2.37 9.26 -13.87
C ALA A 97 -1.33 9.79 -14.87
N PHE A 98 -0.31 9.00 -15.24
CA PHE A 98 0.68 9.36 -16.26
C PHE A 98 0.08 9.53 -17.66
N TYR A 99 -1.08 8.92 -17.92
CA TYR A 99 -1.85 9.20 -19.14
C TYR A 99 -2.61 10.53 -19.07
N SER A 100 -3.09 10.92 -17.89
CA SER A 100 -4.12 11.95 -17.74
C SER A 100 -3.63 13.26 -17.08
N LEU A 101 -2.50 13.27 -16.38
CA LEU A 101 -2.04 14.40 -15.57
C LEU A 101 -0.57 14.74 -15.88
N ASN A 102 -0.16 15.96 -15.52
CA ASN A 102 1.24 16.36 -15.60
C ASN A 102 2.02 15.81 -14.39
N ILE A 103 3.34 15.66 -14.52
CA ILE A 103 4.19 15.13 -13.45
C ILE A 103 4.08 15.93 -12.15
N THR A 104 3.94 17.26 -12.24
CA THR A 104 3.77 18.15 -11.08
C THR A 104 2.52 17.82 -10.28
N ASP A 105 1.41 17.56 -10.96
CA ASP A 105 0.13 17.24 -10.33
C ASP A 105 0.20 15.85 -9.70
N ILE A 106 0.82 14.89 -10.39
CA ILE A 106 1.04 13.53 -9.87
C ILE A 106 1.84 13.61 -8.56
N LEU A 107 2.94 14.37 -8.53
CA LEU A 107 3.75 14.55 -7.33
C LEU A 107 2.97 15.26 -6.21
N TYR A 108 2.19 16.28 -6.54
CA TYR A 108 1.37 16.99 -5.56
C TYR A 108 0.35 16.07 -4.89
N TYR A 109 -0.41 15.31 -5.67
CA TYR A 109 -1.41 14.39 -5.12
C TYR A 109 -0.81 13.16 -4.46
N SER A 110 0.41 12.74 -4.81
CA SER A 110 1.06 11.57 -4.20
C SER A 110 1.95 11.85 -2.98
N LYS A 111 2.04 13.10 -2.52
CA LYS A 111 2.90 13.52 -1.40
C LYS A 111 2.66 12.74 -0.08
N HIS A 112 1.45 12.22 0.14
CA HIS A 112 1.10 11.43 1.33
C HIS A 112 1.55 9.96 1.23
N ILE A 113 1.61 9.41 0.01
CA ILE A 113 1.80 7.98 -0.28
C ILE A 113 3.06 7.39 0.40
N PRO A 114 4.24 8.05 0.43
CA PRO A 114 5.41 7.48 1.10
C PRO A 114 5.21 7.20 2.59
N ILE A 115 4.49 8.09 3.30
CA ILE A 115 4.23 7.96 4.74
C ILE A 115 3.22 6.84 4.97
N GLU A 116 2.16 6.78 4.15
CA GLU A 116 1.17 5.70 4.20
C GLU A 116 1.80 4.33 3.97
N LEU A 117 2.60 4.19 2.91
CA LEU A 117 3.27 2.94 2.57
C LEU A 117 4.21 2.51 3.70
N PHE A 118 4.96 3.44 4.28
CA PHE A 118 5.82 3.15 5.41
C PHE A 118 5.01 2.65 6.62
N ALA A 119 3.87 3.27 6.92
CA ALA A 119 2.97 2.83 7.99
C ALA A 119 2.39 1.43 7.73
N LEU A 120 1.94 1.14 6.51
CA LEU A 120 1.43 -0.18 6.12
C LEU A 120 2.52 -1.25 6.18
N MET A 121 3.76 -0.93 5.83
CA MET A 121 4.89 -1.84 6.00
C MET A 121 5.16 -2.13 7.49
N LEU A 122 5.00 -1.16 8.37
CA LEU A 122 5.10 -1.41 9.82
C LEU A 122 3.96 -2.30 10.34
N PHE A 123 2.71 -2.12 9.88
CA PHE A 123 1.61 -3.06 10.19
C PHE A 123 1.90 -4.48 9.69
N SER A 124 2.43 -4.61 8.47
CA SER A 124 2.75 -5.92 7.90
C SER A 124 3.81 -6.69 8.70
N ASN A 125 4.76 -5.99 9.34
CA ASN A 125 5.74 -6.62 10.22
C ASN A 125 5.09 -7.34 11.41
N ILE A 126 3.97 -6.82 11.91
CA ILE A 126 3.19 -7.46 12.97
C ILE A 126 2.57 -8.74 12.42
N GLY A 127 1.97 -8.68 11.22
CA GLY A 127 1.37 -9.84 10.56
C GLY A 127 2.36 -10.97 10.32
N TYR A 128 3.57 -10.67 9.85
CA TYR A 128 4.59 -11.69 9.61
C TYR A 128 5.13 -12.37 10.88
N LYS A 129 4.92 -11.80 12.08
CA LYS A 129 5.25 -12.51 13.33
C LYS A 129 4.42 -13.79 13.48
N GLY A 130 3.25 -13.86 12.86
CA GLY A 130 2.39 -15.04 12.86
C GLY A 130 3.09 -16.29 12.35
N PHE A 131 3.91 -16.17 11.30
CA PHE A 131 4.68 -17.29 10.76
C PHE A 131 5.60 -17.92 11.82
N TYR A 132 6.37 -17.08 12.54
CA TYR A 132 7.28 -17.55 13.58
C TYR A 132 6.53 -18.13 14.76
N PHE A 133 5.40 -17.53 15.14
CA PHE A 133 4.53 -18.05 16.19
C PHE A 133 4.03 -19.46 15.86
N TYR A 134 3.45 -19.67 14.68
CA TYR A 134 2.96 -20.99 14.28
C TYR A 134 4.07 -22.00 14.05
N LYS A 135 5.21 -21.58 13.51
CA LYS A 135 6.38 -22.45 13.37
C LYS A 135 6.85 -22.97 14.73
N ASP A 136 7.03 -22.10 15.71
CA ASP A 136 7.50 -22.51 17.04
C ASP A 136 6.43 -23.33 17.78
N PHE A 137 5.14 -23.03 17.58
CA PHE A 137 4.02 -23.84 18.07
C PHE A 137 4.05 -25.27 17.53
N LEU A 138 4.19 -25.44 16.21
CA LEU A 138 4.18 -26.76 15.55
C LEU A 138 5.40 -27.62 15.90
N ILE A 139 6.54 -26.99 16.21
CA ILE A 139 7.78 -27.69 16.59
C ILE A 139 7.83 -27.95 18.12
N ASN A 140 6.74 -27.69 18.85
CA ASN A 140 6.65 -27.80 20.32
C ASN A 140 7.78 -27.06 21.04
N ARG A 141 8.24 -25.93 20.47
CA ARG A 141 9.18 -25.05 21.15
C ARG A 141 8.42 -24.17 22.13
N ASN A 142 9.08 -23.78 23.22
CA ASN A 142 8.49 -22.83 24.16
C ASN A 142 8.08 -21.56 23.42
N LEU A 143 6.77 -21.28 23.41
CA LEU A 143 6.20 -20.10 22.78
C LEU A 143 6.77 -18.86 23.48
N THR A 144 7.55 -18.10 22.74
CA THR A 144 8.06 -16.83 23.26
C THR A 144 6.96 -15.77 23.12
N LYS A 145 6.63 -15.09 24.23
CA LYS A 145 5.67 -13.96 24.25
C LYS A 145 6.07 -12.81 23.32
N THR A 146 7.27 -12.85 22.75
CA THR A 146 7.81 -11.85 21.83
C THR A 146 7.12 -11.82 20.48
N TYR A 147 6.46 -12.89 20.04
CA TYR A 147 5.77 -12.90 18.75
C TYR A 147 4.35 -12.32 18.81
N LEU A 148 3.72 -12.34 19.99
CA LEU A 148 2.35 -11.84 20.14
C LEU A 148 2.31 -10.32 19.87
N PRO A 149 1.33 -9.84 19.08
CA PRO A 149 1.13 -8.42 18.87
C PRO A 149 0.89 -7.69 20.20
N LYS A 150 1.64 -6.62 20.45
CA LYS A 150 1.43 -5.74 21.61
C LYS A 150 0.83 -4.43 21.15
N ILE A 151 0.03 -3.78 22.00
CA ILE A 151 -0.56 -2.46 21.72
C ILE A 151 0.52 -1.43 21.32
N SER A 152 1.71 -1.51 21.96
CA SER A 152 2.85 -0.65 21.63
C SER A 152 3.33 -0.77 20.17
N ASP A 153 3.13 -1.93 19.53
CA ASP A 153 3.54 -2.16 18.14
C ASP A 153 2.66 -1.35 17.16
N PHE A 154 1.47 -0.92 17.58
CA PHE A 154 0.49 -0.21 16.76
C PHE A 154 0.60 1.31 16.85
N ILE A 155 1.22 1.86 17.89
CA ILE A 155 1.25 3.31 18.14
C ILE A 155 1.89 4.05 16.96
N ILE A 156 3.11 3.67 16.59
CA ILE A 156 3.86 4.32 15.51
C ILE A 156 3.13 4.25 14.16
N PRO A 157 2.70 3.07 13.66
CA PRO A 157 2.03 3.01 12.37
C PRO A 157 0.67 3.74 12.34
N ILE A 158 -0.08 3.74 13.45
CA ILE A 158 -1.33 4.52 13.55
C ILE A 158 -1.04 6.02 13.44
N SER A 159 -0.04 6.52 14.18
CA SER A 159 0.34 7.94 14.12
C SER A 159 0.78 8.36 12.71
N LEU A 160 1.52 7.50 12.01
CA LEU A 160 1.93 7.77 10.62
C LEU A 160 0.74 7.79 9.66
N LEU A 161 -0.21 6.87 9.77
CA LEU A 161 -1.44 6.91 8.95
C LEU A 161 -2.25 8.17 9.20
N PHE A 162 -2.33 8.61 10.46
CA PHE A 162 -3.02 9.85 10.82
C PHE A 162 -2.38 11.06 10.15
N ILE A 163 -1.05 11.18 10.25
CA ILE A 163 -0.28 12.25 9.57
C ILE A 163 -0.47 12.18 8.06
N SER A 164 -0.39 10.99 7.47
CA SER A 164 -0.61 10.79 6.03
C SER A 164 -1.98 11.27 5.57
N SER A 165 -3.02 10.97 6.34
CA SER A 165 -4.41 11.34 6.01
C SER A 165 -4.64 12.86 6.11
N ILE A 166 -3.97 13.54 7.04
CA ILE A 166 -3.96 15.01 7.10
C ILE A 166 -3.30 15.57 5.84
N ILE A 167 -2.12 15.05 5.48
CA ILE A 167 -1.38 15.51 4.29
C ILE A 167 -2.18 15.30 3.00
N GLU A 168 -2.93 14.21 2.88
CA GLU A 168 -3.81 13.95 1.73
C GLU A 168 -4.97 14.95 1.63
N SER A 169 -5.45 15.44 2.78
CA SER A 169 -6.59 16.36 2.85
C SER A 169 -6.23 17.84 2.68
N LEU A 170 -4.94 18.16 2.57
CA LEU A 170 -4.38 19.50 2.32
C LEU A 170 -4.12 19.73 0.82
#